data_AF-A0A024UKP7-F1
#
_entry.id   AF-A0A024UKP7-F1
#
_cell.length_a   1.000
_cell.length_b   1.000
_cell.length_c   1.000
_cell.angle_alpha   90.00
_cell.angle_beta   90.00
_cell.angle_gamma   90.00
#
_symmetry.space_group_name_H-M   'P 1'
#
loop_
_entity.id
_entity.type
_entity.pdbx_description
1 polymer ?
#
loop_
_entity_poly.entity_id
_entity_poly.type
_entity_poly.pdbx_seq_one_letter_code
_entity_poly.pdbx_strand_id
1 'polypeptide(L)'
;MSTPSASYDEICEKGKEEAEQRLIDHFKDNGGEVWNIRSGCMGCKTNPNNVPLKTCSQCKTALFCSKDCQKTAWKTHKHECLVISTMSHNEADNAEISSIITSCLETFSWSHDIKTTSDPLLTKVAKSIGLDGPSYPGWFCTVNLVNHPAAQSAYIQAIVKLYSLLRDEACWTRDSDSFPRSSYTFATTIQKTSTWRSPALAAFVAANGPLVIFSAWLQDPQPPAIQSVPFEKRMIYGLLDSLLQIEEVRLAIDDYMDNLHGEK
;
A
#
# COMPACT_ATOMS: atom_id res chain seq x y z
N MET A 1 32.65 1.64 15.03
CA MET A 1 32.35 0.19 15.01
C MET A 1 30.93 0.06 14.51
N SER A 2 30.75 -0.31 13.25
CA SER A 2 29.43 -0.50 12.64
C SER A 2 28.83 -1.77 13.23
N THR A 3 27.62 -1.68 13.78
CA THR A 3 26.83 -2.84 14.19
C THR A 3 26.65 -3.78 12.99
N PRO A 4 26.78 -5.11 13.15
CA PRO A 4 26.43 -6.05 12.09
C PRO A 4 24.97 -5.83 11.67
N SER A 5 24.70 -5.75 10.36
CA SER A 5 23.31 -5.72 9.89
C SER A 5 22.68 -7.08 10.19
N ALA A 6 21.49 -7.08 10.79
CA ALA A 6 20.71 -8.30 10.98
C ALA A 6 20.49 -9.01 9.63
N SER A 7 20.48 -10.34 9.65
CA SER A 7 20.12 -11.17 8.50
C SER A 7 18.63 -11.01 8.17
N TYR A 8 18.26 -11.37 6.94
CA TYR A 8 16.87 -11.28 6.48
C TYR A 8 15.90 -12.09 7.34
N ASP A 9 16.28 -13.32 7.71
CA ASP A 9 15.46 -14.19 8.55
C ASP A 9 15.26 -13.61 9.95
N GLU A 10 16.32 -13.06 10.56
CA GLU A 10 16.23 -12.38 11.87
C GLU A 10 15.30 -11.16 11.82
N ILE A 11 15.32 -10.40 10.72
CA ILE A 11 14.41 -9.27 10.52
C ILE A 11 12.96 -9.77 10.42
N CYS A 12 12.72 -10.88 9.72
CA CYS A 12 11.39 -11.44 9.55
C CYS A 12 10.83 -11.97 10.87
N GLU A 13 11.61 -12.72 11.64
CA GLU A 13 11.20 -13.24 12.94
C GLU A 13 10.92 -12.11 13.93
N LYS A 14 11.79 -11.10 14.00
CA LYS A 14 11.54 -9.91 14.82
C LYS A 14 10.21 -9.22 14.45
N GLY A 15 9.92 -9.09 13.16
CA GLY A 15 8.66 -8.48 12.70
C GLY A 15 7.42 -9.28 13.12
N LYS A 16 7.51 -10.62 13.19
CA LYS A 16 6.46 -11.48 13.73
C LYS A 16 6.30 -11.28 15.24
N GLU A 17 7.39 -11.29 16.00
CA GLU A 17 7.37 -11.06 17.45
C GLU A 17 6.75 -9.69 17.79
N GLU A 18 7.10 -8.63 17.05
CA GLU A 18 6.50 -7.30 17.22
C GLU A 18 4.99 -7.31 16.93
N ALA A 19 4.53 -8.11 15.97
CA ALA A 19 3.10 -8.26 15.68
C ALA A 19 2.36 -8.98 16.82
N GLU A 20 2.95 -10.03 17.40
CA GLU A 20 2.41 -10.74 18.56
C GLU A 20 2.40 -9.86 19.82
N GLN A 21 3.39 -9.00 20.02
CA GLN A 21 3.40 -8.08 21.15
C GLN A 21 2.29 -7.02 21.01
N ARG A 22 2.08 -6.47 19.80
CA ARG A 22 0.95 -5.55 19.52
C ARG A 22 -0.39 -6.19 19.82
N LEU A 23 -0.51 -7.50 19.60
CA LEU A 23 -1.68 -8.29 19.95
C LEU A 23 -1.91 -8.29 21.47
N ILE A 24 -0.90 -8.68 22.23
CA ILE A 24 -0.99 -8.78 23.68
C ILE A 24 -1.38 -7.42 24.28
N ASP A 25 -0.77 -6.34 23.79
CA ASP A 25 -1.05 -4.98 24.25
C ASP A 25 -2.49 -4.55 23.92
N HIS A 26 -3.00 -4.85 22.72
CA HIS A 26 -4.39 -4.57 22.37
C HIS A 26 -5.39 -5.27 23.30
N PHE A 27 -5.17 -6.54 23.63
CA PHE A 27 -6.04 -7.28 24.55
C PHE A 27 -5.98 -6.75 25.98
N LYS A 28 -4.79 -6.35 26.46
CA LYS A 28 -4.65 -5.70 27.77
C LYS A 28 -5.44 -4.38 27.84
N ASP A 29 -5.37 -3.58 26.79
CA ASP A 29 -5.99 -2.24 26.77
C ASP A 29 -7.50 -2.28 26.52
N ASN A 30 -8.02 -3.29 25.80
CA ASN A 30 -9.41 -3.32 25.31
C ASN A 30 -10.22 -4.52 25.83
N GLY A 31 -9.70 -5.32 26.76
CA GLY A 31 -10.47 -6.35 27.46
C GLY A 31 -10.99 -7.49 26.58
N GLY A 32 -10.29 -7.80 25.47
CA GLY A 32 -10.62 -8.90 24.57
C GLY A 32 -11.73 -8.61 23.54
N GLU A 33 -12.49 -7.52 23.67
CA GLU A 33 -13.42 -7.09 22.62
C GLU A 33 -12.67 -6.35 21.50
N VAL A 34 -12.68 -6.93 20.29
CA VAL A 34 -12.06 -6.31 19.11
C VAL A 34 -12.92 -5.12 18.67
N TRP A 35 -12.53 -3.91 19.07
CA TRP A 35 -13.19 -2.68 18.64
C TRP A 35 -12.87 -2.35 17.18
N ASN A 36 -13.80 -2.62 16.26
CA ASN A 36 -13.63 -2.33 14.84
C ASN A 36 -14.32 -1.02 14.43
N ILE A 37 -14.07 -0.61 13.18
CA ILE A 37 -14.54 0.67 12.62
C ILE A 37 -16.07 0.83 12.56
N ARG A 38 -16.83 -0.26 12.70
CA ARG A 38 -18.31 -0.29 12.74
C ARG A 38 -18.89 -0.63 14.11
N SER A 39 -18.07 -0.99 15.11
CA SER A 39 -18.55 -1.40 16.44
C SER A 39 -19.21 -0.26 17.24
N GLY A 40 -18.81 0.98 16.99
CA GLY A 40 -19.36 2.14 17.67
C GLY A 40 -18.51 3.39 17.48
N CYS A 41 -18.66 4.38 18.36
CA CYS A 41 -17.89 5.62 18.26
C CYS A 41 -16.38 5.36 18.30
N MET A 42 -15.67 5.71 17.23
CA MET A 42 -14.22 5.53 17.14
C MET A 42 -13.42 6.49 18.04
N GLY A 43 -14.04 7.55 18.53
CA GLY A 43 -13.42 8.51 19.47
C GLY A 43 -13.53 8.09 20.94
N CYS A 44 -14.75 7.81 21.42
CA CYS A 44 -15.02 7.54 22.84
C CYS A 44 -15.39 6.10 23.17
N LYS A 45 -15.37 5.19 22.19
CA LYS A 45 -15.68 3.77 22.34
C LYS A 45 -17.08 3.47 22.92
N THR A 46 -18.04 4.37 22.69
CA THR A 46 -19.45 4.17 23.07
C THR A 46 -20.21 3.39 21.99
N ASN A 47 -21.03 2.42 22.42
CA ASN A 47 -21.85 1.58 21.56
C ASN A 47 -23.06 2.34 20.96
N PRO A 48 -23.51 2.02 19.73
CA PRO A 48 -24.72 2.58 19.13
C PRO A 48 -25.99 2.52 20.00
N ASN A 49 -26.10 1.54 20.91
CA ASN A 49 -27.25 1.41 21.81
C ASN A 49 -27.34 2.53 22.85
N ASN A 50 -26.23 3.21 23.14
CA ASN A 50 -26.16 4.24 24.17
C ASN A 50 -26.34 5.65 23.61
N VAL A 51 -25.89 5.91 22.38
CA VAL A 51 -25.96 7.23 21.73
C VAL A 51 -26.16 7.11 20.22
N PRO A 52 -26.90 8.04 19.57
CA PRO A 52 -26.95 8.11 18.11
C PRO A 52 -25.55 8.34 17.54
N LEU A 53 -25.17 7.52 16.55
CA LEU A 53 -23.89 7.63 15.85
C LEU A 53 -24.07 8.17 14.43
N LYS A 54 -23.09 8.93 13.98
CA LYS A 54 -22.99 9.49 12.63
C LYS A 54 -21.85 8.80 11.88
N THR A 55 -22.05 8.54 10.60
CA THR A 55 -21.01 8.00 9.73
C THR A 55 -20.04 9.10 9.27
N CYS A 56 -18.77 8.74 9.10
CA CYS A 56 -17.80 9.60 8.45
C CYS A 56 -18.28 9.97 7.05
N SER A 57 -18.32 11.26 6.73
CA SER A 57 -18.83 11.73 5.44
C SER A 57 -17.99 11.30 4.24
N GLN A 58 -16.71 11.00 4.44
CA GLN A 58 -15.78 10.60 3.39
C GLN A 58 -15.84 9.08 3.15
N CYS A 59 -15.42 8.26 4.13
CA CYS A 59 -15.36 6.80 3.95
C CYS A 59 -16.69 6.07 4.17
N LYS A 60 -17.72 6.74 4.68
CA LYS A 60 -19.07 6.20 4.98
C LYS A 60 -19.10 4.96 5.88
N THR A 61 -17.99 4.64 6.55
CA THR A 61 -17.82 3.40 7.32
C THR A 61 -17.60 3.67 8.81
N ALA A 62 -16.67 4.57 9.17
CA ALA A 62 -16.41 4.88 10.58
C ALA A 62 -17.57 5.59 11.25
N LEU A 63 -17.82 5.26 12.53
CA LEU A 63 -18.89 5.83 13.33
C LEU A 63 -18.36 6.79 14.40
N PHE A 64 -19.07 7.90 14.62
CA PHE A 64 -18.76 8.93 15.62
C PHE A 64 -20.03 9.50 16.26
N CYS A 65 -20.05 9.68 17.59
CA CYS A 65 -21.19 10.34 18.25
C CYS A 65 -21.17 11.87 18.07
N SER A 66 -20.00 12.47 17.84
CA SER A 66 -19.83 13.93 17.70
C SER A 66 -18.67 14.29 16.77
N LYS A 67 -18.64 15.55 16.32
CA LYS A 67 -17.51 16.11 15.57
C LYS A 67 -16.22 16.12 16.39
N ASP A 68 -16.32 16.25 17.71
CA ASP A 68 -15.15 16.27 18.59
C ASP A 68 -14.54 14.87 18.73
N CYS A 69 -15.37 13.82 18.81
CA CYS A 69 -14.90 12.44 18.72
C CYS A 69 -14.22 12.15 17.37
N GLN A 70 -14.77 12.67 16.26
CA GLN A 70 -14.13 12.54 14.95
C GLN A 70 -12.77 13.23 14.89
N LYS A 71 -12.66 14.48 15.38
CA LYS A 71 -11.39 15.22 15.44
C LYS A 71 -10.35 14.52 16.31
N THR A 72 -10.77 14.01 17.46
CA THR A 72 -9.90 13.29 18.41
C THR A 72 -9.34 12.02 17.77
N ALA A 73 -10.20 11.24 17.11
CA ALA A 73 -9.81 10.02 16.40
C ALA A 73 -9.14 10.25 15.04
N TRP A 74 -9.07 11.50 14.55
CA TRP A 74 -8.61 11.77 13.18
C TRP A 74 -7.18 11.29 12.92
N LYS A 75 -6.28 11.40 13.91
CA LYS A 75 -4.89 10.96 13.78
C LYS A 75 -4.78 9.49 13.40
N THR A 76 -5.63 8.62 13.95
CA THR A 76 -5.67 7.19 13.63
C THR A 76 -6.58 6.91 12.43
N HIS A 77 -7.69 7.64 12.31
CA HIS A 77 -8.67 7.40 11.25
C HIS A 77 -8.22 7.92 9.87
N LYS A 78 -7.35 8.93 9.77
CA LYS A 78 -7.00 9.58 8.50
C LYS A 78 -6.60 8.59 7.40
N HIS A 79 -5.71 7.65 7.72
CA HIS A 79 -5.22 6.66 6.76
C HIS A 79 -6.26 5.57 6.48
N GLU A 80 -6.98 5.10 7.51
CA GLU A 80 -8.13 4.21 7.33
C GLU A 80 -9.19 4.82 6.40
N CYS A 81 -9.47 6.11 6.59
CA CYS A 81 -10.43 6.87 5.81
C CYS A 81 -10.02 6.93 4.35
N LEU A 82 -8.75 7.23 4.07
CA LEU A 82 -8.19 7.22 2.73
C LEU A 82 -8.37 5.86 2.06
N VAL A 83 -7.91 4.78 2.71
CA VAL A 83 -8.00 3.42 2.18
C VAL A 83 -9.44 3.03 1.90
N ILE A 84 -10.32 3.17 2.89
CA ILE A 84 -11.73 2.77 2.78
C ILE A 84 -12.44 3.59 1.73
N SER A 85 -12.25 4.92 1.71
CA SER A 85 -12.91 5.76 0.70
C SER A 85 -12.44 5.40 -0.70
N THR A 86 -11.12 5.29 -0.94
CA THR A 86 -10.59 4.93 -2.26
C THR A 86 -11.06 3.55 -2.72
N MET A 87 -11.13 2.56 -1.83
CA MET A 87 -11.60 1.21 -2.20
C MET A 87 -13.12 1.09 -2.34
N SER A 88 -13.89 1.93 -1.62
CA SER A 88 -15.36 1.96 -1.68
C SER A 88 -15.89 2.74 -2.87
N HIS A 89 -15.11 3.70 -3.36
CA HIS A 89 -15.45 4.40 -4.59
C HIS A 89 -15.22 3.45 -5.77
N ASN A 90 -16.31 3.02 -6.41
CA ASN A 90 -16.20 2.45 -7.75
C ASN A 90 -15.74 3.57 -8.68
N GLU A 91 -14.50 3.46 -9.14
CA GLU A 91 -13.94 4.39 -10.09
C GLU A 91 -14.66 4.33 -11.43
N ALA A 92 -14.49 5.40 -12.19
CA ALA A 92 -15.21 5.77 -13.40
C ALA A 92 -15.25 4.69 -14.48
N ASP A 93 -16.06 4.96 -15.51
CA ASP A 93 -16.19 4.14 -16.71
C ASP A 93 -14.83 3.67 -17.24
N ASN A 94 -14.78 2.47 -17.82
CA ASN A 94 -13.61 1.83 -18.43
C ASN A 94 -12.67 2.78 -19.21
N ALA A 95 -13.25 3.78 -19.88
CA ALA A 95 -12.54 4.76 -20.69
C ALA A 95 -11.51 5.60 -19.91
N GLU A 96 -11.71 5.80 -18.61
CA GLU A 96 -10.79 6.59 -17.77
C GLU A 96 -9.72 5.74 -17.07
N ILE A 97 -9.88 4.41 -17.03
CA ILE A 97 -9.02 3.51 -16.26
C ILE A 97 -7.56 3.61 -16.70
N SER A 98 -7.27 3.60 -18.00
CA SER A 98 -5.91 3.74 -18.50
C SER A 98 -5.29 5.08 -18.11
N SER A 99 -6.07 6.17 -18.12
CA SER A 99 -5.61 7.50 -17.71
C SER A 99 -5.30 7.55 -16.21
N ILE A 100 -6.14 6.92 -15.38
CA ILE A 100 -5.91 6.81 -13.94
C ILE A 100 -4.62 6.03 -13.65
N ILE A 101 -4.42 4.90 -14.32
CA ILE A 101 -3.19 4.10 -14.22
C ILE A 101 -1.98 4.94 -14.60
N THR A 102 -2.01 5.59 -15.77
CA THR A 102 -0.92 6.46 -16.24
C THR A 102 -0.62 7.57 -15.24
N SER A 103 -1.63 8.29 -14.75
CA SER A 103 -1.44 9.37 -13.77
C SER A 103 -0.81 8.88 -12.46
N CYS A 104 -1.20 7.68 -11.99
CA CYS A 104 -0.56 7.07 -10.83
C CYS A 104 0.91 6.73 -11.09
N LEU A 105 1.24 6.21 -12.28
CA LEU A 105 2.62 5.88 -12.66
C LEU A 105 3.47 7.14 -12.89
N GLU A 106 2.92 8.21 -13.47
CA GLU A 106 3.58 9.52 -13.64
C GLU A 106 3.98 10.12 -12.29
N THR A 107 3.17 9.88 -11.25
CA THR A 107 3.55 10.23 -9.87
C THR A 107 4.87 9.57 -9.48
N PHE A 108 5.16 8.36 -9.97
CA PHE A 108 6.44 7.65 -9.82
C PHE A 108 7.42 7.92 -10.96
N SER A 109 7.35 9.09 -11.60
CA SER A 109 8.18 9.55 -12.73
C SER A 109 8.08 8.72 -14.01
N TRP A 110 7.04 7.90 -14.17
CA TRP A 110 6.82 7.23 -15.46
C TRP A 110 6.64 8.25 -16.59
N SER A 111 7.19 7.95 -17.77
CA SER A 111 7.07 8.75 -18.98
C SER A 111 7.20 7.89 -20.23
N HIS A 112 6.79 8.42 -21.39
CA HIS A 112 7.11 7.81 -22.69
C HIS A 112 8.57 8.03 -23.10
N ASP A 113 9.18 9.12 -22.61
CA ASP A 113 10.54 9.50 -22.98
C ASP A 113 11.60 8.78 -22.15
N ILE A 114 12.80 8.69 -22.71
CA ILE A 114 14.01 8.26 -22.01
C ILE A 114 14.32 9.23 -20.87
N LYS A 115 14.74 8.68 -19.73
CA LYS A 115 15.10 9.44 -18.53
C LYS A 115 16.58 9.39 -18.27
N THR A 116 17.07 10.38 -17.53
CA THR A 116 18.44 10.39 -17.01
C THR A 116 18.40 10.69 -15.52
N THR A 117 19.35 10.14 -14.77
CA THR A 117 19.56 10.50 -13.36
C THR A 117 21.03 10.41 -13.03
N SER A 118 21.50 11.35 -12.21
CA SER A 118 22.83 11.35 -11.62
C SER A 118 22.83 10.92 -10.15
N ASP A 119 21.67 10.55 -9.60
CA ASP A 119 21.55 10.07 -8.23
C ASP A 119 22.28 8.72 -8.08
N PRO A 120 23.28 8.61 -7.17
CA PRO A 120 24.04 7.39 -6.99
C PRO A 120 23.22 6.19 -6.48
N LEU A 121 22.19 6.42 -5.66
CA LEU A 121 21.31 5.37 -5.17
C LEU A 121 20.46 4.82 -6.32
N LEU A 122 19.86 5.69 -7.11
CA LEU A 122 19.06 5.28 -8.27
C LEU A 122 19.91 4.57 -9.32
N THR A 123 21.15 5.02 -9.54
CA THR A 123 22.09 4.34 -10.44
C THR A 123 22.43 2.92 -9.96
N LYS A 124 22.57 2.71 -8.63
CA LYS A 124 22.76 1.37 -8.07
C LYS A 124 21.52 0.49 -8.27
N VAL A 125 20.32 1.04 -8.07
CA VAL A 125 19.06 0.34 -8.32
C VAL A 125 18.96 -0.07 -9.79
N ALA A 126 19.21 0.85 -10.73
CA ALA A 126 19.20 0.56 -12.17
C ALA A 126 20.13 -0.60 -12.53
N LYS A 127 21.38 -0.56 -12.03
CA LYS A 127 22.35 -1.64 -12.24
C LYS A 127 21.89 -2.98 -11.67
N SER A 128 21.20 -2.98 -10.52
CA SER A 128 20.71 -4.22 -9.89
C SER A 128 19.64 -4.93 -10.71
N ILE A 129 18.97 -4.21 -11.61
CA ILE A 129 17.95 -4.72 -12.53
C ILE A 129 18.43 -4.70 -13.99
N GLY A 130 19.75 -4.80 -14.22
CA GLY A 130 20.31 -4.97 -15.57
C GLY A 130 20.22 -3.74 -16.48
N LEU A 131 19.96 -2.54 -15.93
CA LEU A 131 20.00 -1.29 -16.70
C LEU A 131 21.35 -0.61 -16.57
N ASP A 132 21.96 -0.27 -17.72
CA ASP A 132 23.19 0.50 -17.80
C ASP A 132 22.88 1.95 -18.20
N GLY A 133 23.40 2.89 -17.40
CA GLY A 133 23.20 4.33 -17.55
C GLY A 133 24.24 5.03 -18.42
N PRO A 134 24.04 6.33 -18.72
CA PRO A 134 23.25 7.29 -17.94
C PRO A 134 21.79 7.47 -18.36
N SER A 135 21.33 6.73 -19.37
CA SER A 135 19.98 6.84 -19.94
C SER A 135 19.16 5.60 -19.59
N TYR A 136 17.95 5.81 -19.07
CA TYR A 136 17.08 4.75 -18.58
C TYR A 136 15.71 4.79 -19.28
N PRO A 137 15.02 3.65 -19.41
CA PRO A 137 13.67 3.61 -19.97
C PRO A 137 12.70 4.52 -19.22
N GLY A 138 11.67 4.97 -19.93
CA GLY A 138 10.60 5.82 -19.38
C GLY A 138 9.86 5.22 -18.18
N TRP A 139 9.95 3.92 -17.93
CA TRP A 139 9.37 3.27 -16.75
C TRP A 139 10.29 3.28 -15.51
N PHE A 140 11.59 3.53 -15.63
CA PHE A 140 12.53 3.41 -14.50
C PHE A 140 12.30 4.51 -13.44
N CYS A 141 11.91 4.19 -12.21
CA CYS A 141 11.58 5.23 -11.22
C CYS A 141 12.81 6.09 -10.86
N THR A 142 12.75 7.38 -11.20
CA THR A 142 13.79 8.38 -10.90
C THR A 142 13.42 9.32 -9.74
N VAL A 143 12.32 9.04 -9.03
CA VAL A 143 11.95 9.74 -7.79
C VAL A 143 12.72 9.10 -6.63
N ASN A 144 13.48 9.90 -5.87
CA ASN A 144 14.13 9.43 -4.64
C ASN A 144 13.15 9.48 -3.47
N LEU A 145 12.53 8.35 -3.14
CA LEU A 145 11.49 8.27 -2.11
C LEU A 145 12.05 8.33 -0.67
N VAL A 146 13.35 8.02 -0.47
CA VAL A 146 14.02 8.02 0.85
C VAL A 146 14.09 9.44 1.43
N ASN A 147 14.30 10.44 0.56
CA ASN A 147 14.55 11.82 0.97
C ASN A 147 13.30 12.74 0.94
N HIS A 148 12.10 12.21 0.67
CA HIS A 148 10.89 13.02 0.54
C HIS A 148 9.88 12.81 1.69
N PRO A 149 9.99 13.54 2.82
CA PRO A 149 9.02 13.44 3.93
C PRO A 149 7.77 14.34 3.78
N ALA A 150 7.75 15.36 2.91
CA ALA A 150 6.63 16.31 2.80
C ALA A 150 5.61 16.02 1.67
N ALA A 151 5.99 15.24 0.65
CA ALA A 151 5.18 14.96 -0.54
C ALA A 151 4.55 13.55 -0.55
N GLN A 152 4.72 12.77 0.52
CA GLN A 152 4.30 11.36 0.55
C GLN A 152 2.81 11.14 0.34
N SER A 153 1.97 12.13 0.62
CA SER A 153 0.52 12.00 0.39
C SER A 153 0.18 11.70 -1.06
N ALA A 154 0.91 12.24 -2.04
CA ALA A 154 0.67 11.96 -3.45
C ALA A 154 1.05 10.52 -3.80
N TYR A 155 2.23 10.05 -3.37
CA TYR A 155 2.66 8.66 -3.60
C TYR A 155 1.75 7.65 -2.90
N ILE A 156 1.39 7.91 -1.64
CA ILE A 156 0.47 7.06 -0.88
C ILE A 156 -0.88 7.01 -1.60
N GLN A 157 -1.40 8.15 -2.04
CA GLN A 157 -2.66 8.18 -2.78
C GLN A 157 -2.58 7.39 -4.09
N ALA A 158 -1.50 7.55 -4.87
CA ALA A 158 -1.27 6.77 -6.08
C ALA A 158 -1.16 5.27 -5.80
N ILE A 159 -0.45 4.85 -4.74
CA ILE A 159 -0.33 3.42 -4.37
C ILE A 159 -1.67 2.86 -3.94
N VAL A 160 -2.43 3.57 -3.09
CA VAL A 160 -3.75 3.11 -2.64
C VAL A 160 -4.73 3.04 -3.81
N LYS A 161 -4.61 3.92 -4.80
CA LYS A 161 -5.38 3.91 -6.05
C LYS A 161 -5.03 2.72 -6.95
N LEU A 162 -3.74 2.46 -7.15
CA LEU A 162 -3.29 1.27 -7.88
C LEU A 162 -3.76 0.00 -7.16
N TYR A 163 -3.61 -0.07 -5.84
CA TYR A 163 -4.03 -1.21 -5.05
C TYR A 163 -5.55 -1.38 -5.10
N SER A 164 -6.32 -0.29 -5.07
CA SER A 164 -7.77 -0.39 -5.21
C SER A 164 -8.15 -0.98 -6.58
N LEU A 165 -7.48 -0.58 -7.66
CA LEU A 165 -7.79 -1.10 -8.99
C LEU A 165 -7.31 -2.55 -9.21
N LEU A 166 -6.14 -2.91 -8.67
CA LEU A 166 -5.45 -4.16 -8.98
C LEU A 166 -5.72 -5.29 -7.99
N ARG A 167 -6.22 -5.00 -6.77
CA ARG A 167 -6.47 -6.03 -5.75
C ARG A 167 -7.40 -7.15 -6.24
N ASP A 168 -7.09 -8.37 -5.82
CA ASP A 168 -7.94 -9.55 -5.98
C ASP A 168 -8.39 -10.10 -4.61
N GLU A 169 -9.03 -11.27 -4.60
CA GLU A 169 -9.43 -11.97 -3.37
C GLU A 169 -8.24 -12.35 -2.48
N ALA A 170 -7.09 -12.71 -3.06
CA ALA A 170 -5.91 -13.14 -2.32
C ALA A 170 -5.25 -11.99 -1.54
N CYS A 171 -5.41 -10.75 -2.01
CA CYS A 171 -5.05 -9.57 -1.22
C CYS A 171 -5.73 -9.55 0.15
N TRP A 172 -7.00 -10.00 0.24
CA TRP A 172 -7.77 -9.99 1.49
C TRP A 172 -7.45 -11.14 2.42
N THR A 173 -7.09 -12.31 1.89
CA THR A 173 -6.71 -13.47 2.72
C THR A 173 -5.41 -13.16 3.45
N ARG A 174 -4.43 -12.61 2.73
CA ARG A 174 -3.17 -12.11 3.30
C ARG A 174 -3.39 -11.03 4.36
N ASP A 175 -4.32 -10.11 4.12
CA ASP A 175 -4.64 -9.08 5.09
C ASP A 175 -5.48 -9.61 6.28
N SER A 176 -6.19 -10.72 6.13
CA SER A 176 -7.00 -11.34 7.20
C SER A 176 -6.15 -12.01 8.28
N ASP A 177 -4.91 -12.35 7.95
CA ASP A 177 -3.89 -12.84 8.88
C ASP A 177 -3.15 -11.68 9.59
N SER A 178 -3.38 -10.41 9.20
CA SER A 178 -2.85 -9.23 9.89
C SER A 178 -3.56 -8.98 11.22
N PHE A 179 -2.80 -8.67 12.25
CA PHE A 179 -3.27 -8.53 13.62
C PHE A 179 -3.57 -7.06 14.04
N PRO A 180 -4.65 -6.72 14.78
CA PRO A 180 -6.00 -7.25 14.71
C PRO A 180 -6.73 -6.53 13.58
N ARG A 181 -6.84 -7.21 12.43
CA ARG A 181 -7.69 -6.95 11.25
C ARG A 181 -7.88 -5.48 10.88
N SER A 182 -7.27 -5.10 9.77
CA SER A 182 -7.33 -3.76 9.20
C SER A 182 -8.76 -3.23 9.12
N SER A 183 -8.93 -1.94 9.39
CA SER A 183 -10.26 -1.32 9.51
C SER A 183 -11.11 -1.50 8.25
N TYR A 184 -10.50 -1.62 7.07
CA TYR A 184 -11.21 -1.85 5.81
C TYR A 184 -11.66 -3.31 5.60
N THR A 185 -11.05 -4.32 6.23
CA THR A 185 -11.54 -5.72 6.15
C THR A 185 -12.91 -5.89 6.82
N PHE A 186 -13.25 -5.03 7.76
CA PHE A 186 -14.58 -4.96 8.38
C PHE A 186 -15.56 -4.05 7.63
N ALA A 187 -15.11 -3.37 6.58
CA ALA A 187 -15.96 -2.55 5.75
C ALA A 187 -16.70 -3.43 4.73
N THR A 188 -17.82 -4.02 5.15
CA THR A 188 -18.67 -4.90 4.30
C THR A 188 -19.19 -4.26 3.01
N THR A 189 -19.06 -2.95 2.88
CA THR A 189 -19.43 -2.18 1.68
C THR A 189 -18.33 -2.15 0.61
N ILE A 190 -17.10 -2.55 0.93
CA ILE A 190 -16.01 -2.58 -0.03
C ILE A 190 -16.09 -3.88 -0.83
N GLN A 191 -16.15 -3.76 -2.15
CA GLN A 191 -16.01 -4.92 -3.03
C GLN A 191 -14.61 -5.51 -2.89
N LYS A 192 -14.50 -6.82 -2.83
CA LYS A 192 -13.18 -7.45 -2.68
C LYS A 192 -12.31 -7.21 -3.91
N THR A 193 -12.87 -7.38 -5.09
CA THR A 193 -12.20 -7.09 -6.37
C THR A 193 -12.84 -5.87 -7.04
N SER A 194 -12.03 -5.02 -7.66
CA SER A 194 -12.55 -3.94 -8.52
C SER A 194 -13.27 -4.52 -9.73
N THR A 195 -14.41 -3.94 -10.12
CA THR A 195 -15.08 -4.28 -11.39
C THR A 195 -14.23 -3.96 -12.61
N TRP A 196 -13.22 -3.09 -12.44
CA TRP A 196 -12.29 -2.65 -13.49
C TRP A 196 -10.92 -3.32 -13.40
N ARG A 197 -10.76 -4.35 -12.58
CA ARG A 197 -9.45 -4.98 -12.36
C ARG A 197 -8.80 -5.44 -13.66
N SER A 198 -9.53 -6.15 -14.51
CA SER A 198 -8.97 -6.68 -15.77
C SER A 198 -8.44 -5.59 -16.71
N PRO A 199 -9.23 -4.55 -17.09
CA PRO A 199 -8.69 -3.46 -17.91
C PRO A 199 -7.60 -2.65 -17.19
N ALA A 200 -7.70 -2.45 -15.87
CA ALA A 200 -6.68 -1.75 -15.10
C ALA A 200 -5.34 -2.50 -15.09
N LEU A 201 -5.36 -3.81 -14.87
CA LEU A 201 -4.18 -4.67 -14.89
C LEU A 201 -3.54 -4.68 -16.28
N ALA A 202 -4.35 -4.78 -17.34
CA ALA A 202 -3.84 -4.72 -18.71
C ALA A 202 -3.14 -3.38 -19.01
N ALA A 203 -3.75 -2.25 -18.63
CA ALA A 203 -3.13 -0.93 -18.78
C ALA A 203 -1.85 -0.78 -17.93
N PHE A 204 -1.87 -1.30 -16.70
CA PHE A 204 -0.74 -1.24 -15.77
C PHE A 204 0.46 -2.03 -16.29
N VAL A 205 0.25 -3.26 -16.76
CA VAL A 205 1.31 -4.10 -17.35
C VAL A 205 1.80 -3.49 -18.66
N ALA A 206 0.93 -3.00 -19.55
CA ALA A 206 1.32 -2.37 -20.80
C ALA A 206 2.21 -1.14 -20.61
N ALA A 207 2.03 -0.41 -19.50
CA ALA A 207 2.86 0.73 -19.13
C ALA A 207 4.16 0.33 -18.40
N ASN A 208 4.50 -0.96 -18.27
CA ASN A 208 5.58 -1.46 -17.41
C ASN A 208 5.40 -1.04 -15.94
N GLY A 209 4.15 -0.86 -15.48
CA GLY A 209 3.81 -0.51 -14.11
C GLY A 209 4.46 -1.40 -13.05
N PRO A 210 4.54 -2.74 -13.22
CA PRO A 210 5.27 -3.60 -12.28
C PRO A 210 6.73 -3.17 -12.07
N LEU A 211 7.44 -2.81 -13.15
CA LEU A 211 8.84 -2.37 -13.09
C LEU A 211 9.00 -0.95 -12.51
N VAL A 212 8.01 -0.07 -12.71
CA VAL A 212 7.96 1.24 -12.03
C VAL A 212 7.90 1.05 -10.51
N ILE A 213 6.98 0.22 -10.04
CA ILE A 213 6.79 -0.05 -8.60
C ILE A 213 8.00 -0.79 -8.02
N PHE A 214 8.55 -1.76 -8.75
CA PHE A 214 9.71 -2.52 -8.31
C PHE A 214 10.97 -1.64 -8.17
N SER A 215 11.27 -0.81 -9.17
CA SER A 215 12.40 0.13 -9.10
C SER A 215 12.21 1.20 -8.02
N ALA A 216 10.98 1.62 -7.72
CA ALA A 216 10.68 2.49 -6.58
C ALA A 216 10.95 1.78 -5.24
N TRP A 217 10.50 0.52 -5.10
CA TRP A 217 10.65 -0.27 -3.87
C TRP A 217 12.11 -0.64 -3.57
N LEU A 218 12.91 -0.96 -4.60
CA LEU A 218 14.34 -1.30 -4.45
C LEU A 218 15.21 -0.18 -3.85
N GLN A 219 14.70 1.04 -3.72
CA GLN A 219 15.40 2.13 -3.05
C GLN A 219 15.52 1.93 -1.52
N ASP A 220 14.54 1.26 -0.90
CA ASP A 220 14.53 0.90 0.54
C ASP A 220 13.66 -0.36 0.77
N PRO A 221 14.14 -1.53 0.32
CA PRO A 221 13.37 -2.76 0.37
C PRO A 221 13.06 -3.16 1.82
N GLN A 222 11.77 -3.40 2.09
CA GLN A 222 11.30 -3.79 3.42
C GLN A 222 11.11 -5.30 3.52
N PRO A 223 11.29 -5.90 4.72
CA PRO A 223 11.05 -7.32 4.93
C PRO A 223 9.57 -7.70 4.75
N PRO A 224 9.24 -8.95 4.34
CA PRO A 224 7.86 -9.43 4.19
C PRO A 224 7.02 -9.37 5.47
N ALA A 225 7.65 -9.31 6.64
CA ALA A 225 6.96 -9.16 7.92
C ALA A 225 6.06 -7.91 7.99
N ILE A 226 6.21 -6.95 7.07
CA ILE A 226 5.30 -5.81 6.91
C ILE A 226 3.85 -6.23 6.60
N GLN A 227 3.61 -7.44 6.12
CA GLN A 227 2.26 -7.98 5.90
C GLN A 227 1.47 -8.10 7.21
N SER A 228 2.16 -8.29 8.35
CA SER A 228 1.54 -8.30 9.68
C SER A 228 1.01 -6.93 10.12
N VAL A 229 1.44 -5.86 9.44
CA VAL A 229 1.00 -4.48 9.69
C VAL A 229 -0.25 -4.21 8.85
N PRO A 230 -1.35 -3.69 9.43
CA PRO A 230 -2.52 -3.26 8.67
C PRO A 230 -2.14 -2.32 7.53
N PHE A 231 -2.71 -2.50 6.34
CA PHE A 231 -2.35 -1.74 5.14
C PHE A 231 -2.38 -0.22 5.37
N GLU A 232 -3.37 0.32 6.09
CA GLU A 232 -3.47 1.74 6.44
C GLU A 232 -2.36 2.26 7.37
N LYS A 233 -1.58 1.37 7.99
CA LYS A 233 -0.45 1.68 8.87
C LYS A 233 0.90 1.38 8.21
N ARG A 234 0.92 0.83 7.00
CA ARG A 234 2.17 0.55 6.27
C ARG A 234 2.79 1.88 5.81
N MET A 235 4.10 1.99 5.95
CA MET A 235 4.88 3.07 5.34
C MET A 235 4.90 2.91 3.82
N ILE A 236 5.34 3.94 3.08
CA ILE A 236 5.33 3.95 1.61
C ILE A 236 5.90 2.67 0.98
N TYR A 237 7.03 2.16 1.46
CA TYR A 237 7.64 0.93 0.95
C TYR A 237 6.86 -0.34 1.31
N GLY A 238 6.17 -0.36 2.46
CA GLY A 238 5.23 -1.44 2.79
C GLY A 238 3.97 -1.41 1.93
N LEU A 239 3.52 -0.22 1.53
CA LEU A 239 2.43 -0.07 0.57
C LEU A 239 2.86 -0.50 -0.84
N LEU A 240 4.08 -0.15 -1.28
CA LEU A 240 4.66 -0.64 -2.53
C LEU A 240 4.80 -2.17 -2.51
N ASP A 241 5.32 -2.75 -1.42
CA ASP A 241 5.37 -4.21 -1.26
C ASP A 241 3.98 -4.83 -1.42
N SER A 242 2.93 -4.20 -0.88
CA SER A 242 1.56 -4.71 -1.02
C SER A 242 1.11 -4.85 -2.48
N LEU A 243 1.56 -3.97 -3.38
CA LEU A 243 1.35 -4.07 -4.83
C LEU A 243 2.22 -5.18 -5.46
N LEU A 244 3.48 -5.28 -5.05
CA LEU A 244 4.43 -6.29 -5.56
C LEU A 244 4.01 -7.72 -5.19
N GLN A 245 3.24 -7.88 -4.12
CA GLN A 245 2.70 -9.16 -3.68
C GLN A 245 1.43 -9.57 -4.43
N ILE A 246 0.95 -8.77 -5.40
CA ILE A 246 -0.09 -9.20 -6.35
C ILE A 246 0.56 -10.14 -7.36
N GLU A 247 -0.06 -11.30 -7.61
CA GLU A 247 0.55 -12.39 -8.37
C GLU A 247 0.99 -11.95 -9.76
N GLU A 248 0.14 -11.26 -10.51
CA GLU A 248 0.46 -10.82 -11.88
C GLU A 248 1.54 -9.73 -11.91
N VAL A 249 1.67 -8.94 -10.83
CA VAL A 249 2.76 -7.96 -10.70
C VAL A 249 4.08 -8.67 -10.47
N ARG A 250 4.10 -9.65 -9.56
CA ARG A 250 5.28 -10.47 -9.28
C ARG A 250 5.72 -11.24 -10.52
N LEU A 251 4.80 -11.91 -11.21
CA LEU A 251 5.10 -12.68 -12.42
C LEU A 251 5.71 -11.79 -13.51
N ALA A 252 5.19 -10.57 -13.73
CA ALA A 252 5.75 -9.65 -14.70
C ALA A 252 7.19 -9.19 -14.35
N ILE A 253 7.52 -9.12 -13.06
CA ILE A 253 8.88 -8.81 -12.60
C ILE A 253 9.78 -10.03 -12.74
N ASP A 254 9.31 -11.21 -12.34
CA ASP A 254 10.04 -12.47 -12.47
C ASP A 254 10.38 -12.73 -13.93
N ASP A 255 9.43 -12.58 -14.86
CA ASP A 255 9.65 -12.70 -16.31
C ASP A 255 10.74 -11.72 -16.79
N TYR A 256 10.74 -10.48 -16.30
CA TYR A 256 11.77 -9.51 -16.64
C TYR A 256 13.15 -9.94 -16.11
N MET A 257 13.23 -10.35 -14.84
CA MET A 257 14.49 -10.76 -14.21
C MET A 257 15.04 -12.06 -14.80
N ASP A 258 14.19 -13.01 -15.14
CA ASP A 258 14.57 -14.26 -15.80
C ASP A 258 15.11 -14.00 -17.20
N ASN A 259 14.51 -13.08 -17.97
CA ASN A 259 15.04 -12.68 -19.27
C ASN A 259 16.42 -12.01 -19.14
N LEU A 260 16.64 -11.18 -18.11
CA LEU A 260 17.97 -10.60 -17.84
C LEU A 260 19.04 -11.65 -17.51
N HIS A 261 18.65 -12.74 -16.87
CA HIS A 261 19.57 -13.82 -16.48
C HIS A 261 19.72 -14.91 -17.53
N GLY A 262 18.72 -15.08 -18.40
CA GLY A 262 18.71 -16.01 -19.52
C GLY A 262 19.47 -15.52 -20.76
N GLU A 263 19.82 -14.24 -20.84
CA GLU A 263 20.69 -13.66 -21.88
C GLU A 263 22.21 -13.81 -21.57
N LYS A 264 22.60 -14.72 -20.66
CA LYS A 264 24.02 -15.07 -20.40
C LYS A 264 24.44 -16.41 -20.98
#